data_AF-A0A2D4FID5-F1
#
_entry.id   AF-A0A2D4FID5-F1
#
_cell.length_a   1.000
_cell.length_b   1.000
_cell.length_c   1.000
_cell.angle_alpha   90.00
_cell.angle_beta   90.00
_cell.angle_gamma   90.00
#
_symmetry.space_group_name_H-M   'P 1'
#
loop_
_entity.id
_entity.type
_entity.pdbx_description
1 polymer ?
#
loop_
_entity_poly.entity_id
_entity_poly.type
_entity_poly.pdbx_seq_one_letter_code
_entity_poly.pdbx_strand_id
1 'polypeptide(L)'
;PGLIPQFASVENEGDEQQSKVVNLGILAQKSEFYLQLEEALKSSNYKSPLSILKDMGPSNIETELRGLSPDGGGAIEVMQSFLRMIEAMLNTKCDFELAQAYLALFLKLHFKIICSEPALLAEVSRLSTQLEEIWIHLQTLFNQNICILNYIKTALL
;
A
#
# COMPACT_ATOMS: atom_id res chain seq x y z
N PRO A 1 -27.57 31.60 -50.42
CA PRO A 1 -28.52 30.58 -49.92
C PRO A 1 -27.84 29.69 -48.86
N GLY A 2 -28.07 29.98 -47.57
CA GLY A 2 -27.55 29.21 -46.44
C GLY A 2 -28.69 28.95 -45.46
N LEU A 3 -28.87 27.70 -45.06
CA LEU A 3 -29.90 27.30 -44.11
C LEU A 3 -29.36 27.52 -42.68
N ILE A 4 -30.10 28.28 -41.89
CA ILE A 4 -29.83 28.54 -40.48
C ILE A 4 -30.57 27.45 -39.68
N PRO A 5 -29.93 26.70 -38.78
CA PRO A 5 -30.62 25.72 -37.95
C PRO A 5 -31.49 26.45 -36.92
N GLN A 6 -32.81 26.26 -37.00
CA GLN A 6 -33.73 26.57 -35.91
C GLN A 6 -33.93 25.29 -35.09
N PHE A 7 -33.50 25.32 -33.83
CA PHE A 7 -33.84 24.28 -32.87
C PHE A 7 -35.27 24.52 -32.41
N ALA A 8 -36.16 23.57 -32.71
CA ALA A 8 -37.53 23.60 -32.23
C ALA A 8 -37.54 23.35 -30.72
N SER A 9 -37.96 24.34 -29.94
CA SER A 9 -38.28 24.16 -28.53
C SER A 9 -39.56 23.33 -28.44
N VAL A 10 -39.42 22.07 -28.03
CA VAL A 10 -40.57 21.27 -27.60
C VAL A 10 -40.86 21.66 -26.15
N GLU A 11 -41.83 22.55 -25.97
CA GLU A 11 -42.49 22.74 -24.69
C GLU A 11 -43.55 21.64 -24.55
N ASN A 12 -43.29 20.66 -23.66
CA ASN A 12 -44.30 20.06 -22.80
C ASN A 12 -43.63 19.26 -21.67
N GLU A 13 -43.80 19.81 -20.47
CA GLU A 13 -44.12 19.14 -19.20
C GLU A 13 -43.26 17.95 -18.73
N GLY A 14 -42.50 18.23 -17.66
CA GLY A 14 -42.39 17.31 -16.54
C GLY A 14 -41.38 16.17 -16.66
N ASP A 15 -40.09 16.49 -16.69
CA ASP A 15 -39.14 15.72 -15.88
C ASP A 15 -37.91 16.58 -15.56
N GLU A 16 -37.63 16.73 -14.26
CA GLU A 16 -36.47 17.46 -13.77
C GLU A 16 -35.20 16.83 -14.36
N GLN A 17 -34.57 17.52 -15.31
CA GLN A 17 -33.16 17.29 -15.61
C GLN A 17 -32.36 17.76 -14.40
N GLN A 18 -32.34 16.92 -13.36
CA GLN A 18 -31.38 16.99 -12.27
C GLN A 18 -30.01 16.85 -12.91
N SER A 19 -29.38 17.99 -13.15
CA SER A 19 -27.93 18.05 -13.29
C SER A 19 -27.36 17.31 -12.09
N LYS A 20 -26.83 16.10 -12.32
CA LYS A 20 -26.09 15.35 -11.31
C LYS A 20 -24.79 16.12 -11.06
N VAL A 21 -24.88 17.15 -10.24
CA VAL A 21 -23.71 17.78 -9.63
C VAL A 21 -23.15 16.73 -8.70
N VAL A 22 -22.18 15.96 -9.19
CA VAL A 22 -21.48 14.98 -8.37
C VAL A 22 -20.74 15.77 -7.31
N ASN A 23 -21.17 15.63 -6.07
CA ASN A 23 -20.58 16.32 -4.93
C ASN A 23 -19.16 15.77 -4.75
N LEU A 24 -18.18 16.45 -5.37
CA LEU A 24 -16.76 16.07 -5.33
C LEU A 24 -16.22 16.01 -3.90
N GLY A 25 -16.90 16.63 -2.93
CA GLY A 25 -16.58 16.54 -1.50
C GLY A 25 -16.78 15.15 -0.90
N ILE A 26 -17.53 14.25 -1.55
CA ILE A 26 -17.72 12.86 -1.13
C ILE A 26 -16.55 11.96 -1.58
N LEU A 27 -15.70 12.42 -2.52
CA LEU A 27 -14.55 11.63 -3.00
C LEU A 27 -13.36 11.62 -2.03
N ALA A 28 -13.40 12.41 -0.94
CA ALA A 28 -12.50 12.27 0.19
C ALA A 28 -12.98 11.21 1.20
N GLN A 29 -13.78 10.22 0.77
CA GLN A 29 -14.06 9.06 1.59
C GLN A 29 -12.76 8.28 1.79
N LYS A 30 -12.26 8.30 3.03
CA LYS A 30 -11.17 7.43 3.48
C LYS A 30 -11.48 5.99 3.02
N SER A 31 -10.53 5.36 2.35
CA SER A 31 -10.71 3.98 1.90
C SER A 31 -10.88 3.03 3.09
N GLU A 32 -11.50 1.88 2.86
CA GLU A 32 -11.63 0.84 3.88
C GLU A 32 -10.26 0.44 4.45
N PHE A 33 -9.25 0.34 3.59
CA PHE A 33 -7.88 0.08 3.99
C PHE A 33 -7.31 1.16 4.91
N TYR A 34 -7.52 2.43 4.57
CA TYR A 34 -7.09 3.57 5.39
C TYR A 34 -7.72 3.51 6.78
N LEU A 35 -9.03 3.28 6.86
CA LEU A 35 -9.77 3.21 8.13
C LEU A 35 -9.24 2.07 9.00
N GLN A 36 -9.01 0.89 8.39
CA GLN A 36 -8.44 -0.27 9.10
C GLN A 36 -7.01 0.00 9.58
N LEU A 37 -6.18 0.74 8.85
CA LEU A 37 -4.86 1.15 9.32
C LEU A 37 -4.93 2.13 10.49
N GLU A 38 -5.88 3.07 10.48
CA GLU A 38 -6.07 4.04 11.57
C GLU A 38 -6.56 3.33 12.86
N GLU A 39 -7.43 2.33 12.73
CA GLU A 39 -7.84 1.47 13.85
C GLU A 39 -6.72 0.54 14.33
N ALA A 40 -5.94 -0.02 13.40
CA ALA A 40 -4.81 -0.88 13.71
C ALA A 40 -3.71 -0.12 14.47
N LEU A 41 -3.56 1.19 14.25
CA LEU A 41 -2.62 2.01 15.01
C LEU A 41 -2.96 2.04 16.51
N LYS A 42 -4.26 2.00 16.86
CA LYS A 42 -4.74 2.00 18.26
C LYS A 42 -4.76 0.61 18.88
N SER A 43 -5.15 -0.40 18.10
CA SER A 43 -5.34 -1.77 18.56
C SER A 43 -4.10 -2.66 18.42
N SER A 44 -3.08 -2.20 17.69
CA SER A 44 -1.89 -2.97 17.28
C SER A 44 -2.22 -4.29 16.56
N ASN A 45 -3.42 -4.40 15.97
CA ASN A 45 -3.85 -5.57 15.21
C ASN A 45 -3.87 -5.27 13.71
N TYR A 46 -2.86 -5.78 13.00
CA TYR A 46 -2.67 -5.52 11.58
C TYR A 46 -3.22 -6.61 10.64
N LYS A 47 -3.99 -7.58 11.16
CA LYS A 47 -4.51 -8.69 10.34
C LYS A 47 -5.56 -8.25 9.33
N SER A 48 -6.46 -7.35 9.73
CA SER A 48 -7.53 -6.82 8.89
C SER A 48 -7.00 -6.00 7.70
N PRO A 49 -6.16 -4.95 7.92
CA PRO A 49 -5.60 -4.18 6.80
C PRO A 49 -4.72 -5.03 5.88
N LEU A 50 -4.04 -6.05 6.42
CA LEU A 50 -3.27 -6.99 5.60
C LEU A 50 -4.16 -7.89 4.73
N SER A 51 -5.29 -8.38 5.24
CA SER A 51 -6.23 -9.17 4.43
C SER A 51 -6.74 -8.35 3.25
N ILE A 52 -7.12 -7.10 3.49
CA ILE A 52 -7.58 -6.18 2.46
C ILE A 52 -6.49 -6.00 1.38
N LEU A 53 -5.23 -5.80 1.76
CA LEU A 53 -4.14 -5.66 0.80
C LEU A 53 -3.91 -6.91 -0.05
N LYS A 54 -4.10 -8.10 0.54
CA LYS A 54 -3.94 -9.39 -0.16
C LYS A 54 -5.06 -9.67 -1.15
N ASP A 55 -6.27 -9.20 -0.86
CA ASP A 55 -7.44 -9.37 -1.73
C ASP A 55 -7.43 -8.36 -2.90
N MET A 56 -6.60 -7.31 -2.81
CA MET A 56 -6.45 -6.29 -3.85
C MET A 56 -5.51 -6.73 -4.97
N GLY A 57 -5.85 -6.34 -6.20
CA GLY A 57 -4.94 -6.43 -7.34
C GLY A 57 -3.81 -5.38 -7.27
N PRO A 58 -2.69 -5.58 -7.97
CA PRO A 58 -1.50 -4.74 -7.88
C PRO A 58 -1.75 -3.25 -8.17
N SER A 59 -2.64 -2.93 -9.13
CA SER A 59 -3.02 -1.55 -9.45
C SER A 59 -3.80 -0.86 -8.30
N ASN A 60 -4.65 -1.62 -7.61
CA ASN A 60 -5.42 -1.10 -6.48
C ASN A 60 -4.48 -0.85 -5.29
N ILE A 61 -3.53 -1.76 -5.04
CA ILE A 61 -2.51 -1.60 -4.00
C ILE A 61 -1.70 -0.31 -4.23
N GLU A 62 -1.25 -0.05 -5.46
CA GLU A 62 -0.52 1.19 -5.76
C GLU A 62 -1.38 2.44 -5.47
N THR A 63 -2.66 2.40 -5.84
CA THR A 63 -3.60 3.51 -5.63
C THR A 63 -3.80 3.78 -4.13
N GLU A 64 -4.06 2.73 -3.36
CA GLU A 64 -4.23 2.81 -1.90
C GLU A 64 -2.96 3.31 -1.21
N LEU A 65 -1.79 2.78 -1.58
CA LEU A 65 -0.53 3.23 -1.01
C LEU A 65 -0.24 4.68 -1.33
N ARG A 66 -0.55 5.17 -2.54
CA ARG A 66 -0.39 6.58 -2.89
C ARG A 66 -1.30 7.47 -2.03
N GLY A 67 -2.52 7.00 -1.75
CA GLY A 67 -3.50 7.68 -0.87
C GLY A 67 -3.09 7.80 0.60
N LEU A 68 -2.10 7.04 1.06
CA LEU A 68 -1.61 7.14 2.46
C LEU A 68 -0.86 8.44 2.75
N SER A 69 -0.24 9.03 1.73
CA SER A 69 0.51 10.28 1.89
C SER A 69 -0.40 11.48 2.16
N PRO A 70 0.10 12.52 2.87
CA PRO A 70 -0.60 13.80 2.97
C PRO A 70 -0.99 14.37 1.59
N ASP A 71 -0.14 14.16 0.57
CA ASP A 71 -0.41 14.57 -0.82
C ASP A 71 -1.62 13.84 -1.43
N GLY A 72 -1.90 12.63 -0.98
CA GLY A 72 -3.01 11.77 -1.41
C GLY A 72 -4.26 11.86 -0.53
N GLY A 73 -4.31 12.79 0.44
CA GLY A 73 -5.43 12.93 1.39
C GLY A 73 -5.30 12.06 2.64
N GLY A 74 -4.12 11.45 2.85
CA GLY A 74 -3.80 10.67 4.03
C GLY A 74 -3.10 11.48 5.14
N ALA A 75 -2.41 10.77 6.04
CA ALA A 75 -1.76 11.37 7.21
C ALA A 75 -0.47 10.62 7.56
N ILE A 76 0.49 11.32 8.16
CA ILE A 76 1.81 10.76 8.52
C ILE A 76 1.65 9.59 9.51
N GLU A 77 0.67 9.67 10.41
CA GLU A 77 0.35 8.64 11.39
C GLU A 77 -0.11 7.34 10.72
N VAL A 78 -0.82 7.43 9.59
CA VAL A 78 -1.27 6.25 8.85
C VAL A 78 -0.11 5.64 8.05
N MET A 79 0.81 6.47 7.53
CA MET A 79 2.06 6.00 6.96
C MET A 79 2.91 5.26 7.99
N GLN A 80 2.97 5.74 9.24
CA GLN A 80 3.62 5.01 10.34
C GLN A 80 2.90 3.70 10.63
N SER A 81 1.56 3.70 10.68
CA SER A 81 0.76 2.49 10.88
C SER A 81 1.07 1.43 9.81
N PHE A 82 1.23 1.85 8.55
CA PHE A 82 1.64 0.96 7.47
C PHE A 82 3.03 0.34 7.71
N LEU A 83 4.03 1.13 8.11
CA LEU A 83 5.36 0.62 8.45
C LEU A 83 5.30 -0.38 9.62
N ARG A 84 4.47 -0.13 10.63
CA ARG A 84 4.23 -1.05 11.75
C ARG A 84 3.52 -2.33 11.31
N MET A 85 2.62 -2.27 10.34
CA MET A 85 2.04 -3.46 9.70
C MET A 85 3.11 -4.31 9.01
N ILE A 86 4.01 -3.69 8.24
CA ILE A 86 5.12 -4.40 7.59
C ILE A 86 6.02 -5.06 8.64
N GLU A 87 6.33 -4.36 9.73
CA GLU A 87 7.05 -4.95 10.86
C GLU A 87 6.35 -6.20 11.40
N ALA A 88 5.04 -6.12 11.64
CA ALA A 88 4.26 -7.25 12.12
C ALA A 88 4.32 -8.42 11.13
N MET A 89 4.25 -8.17 9.81
CA MET A 89 4.41 -9.20 8.79
C MET A 89 5.78 -9.89 8.88
N LEU A 90 6.86 -9.11 8.95
CA LEU A 90 8.23 -9.65 9.06
C LEU A 90 8.41 -10.53 10.30
N ASN A 91 7.81 -10.12 11.43
CA ASN A 91 7.87 -10.89 12.67
C ASN A 91 7.10 -12.23 12.61
N THR A 92 6.08 -12.35 11.75
CA THR A 92 5.37 -13.63 11.59
C THR A 92 6.17 -14.70 10.85
N LYS A 93 7.28 -14.33 10.20
CA LYS A 93 8.08 -15.20 9.32
C LYS A 93 7.29 -15.84 8.16
N CYS A 94 6.10 -15.30 7.86
CA CYS A 94 5.27 -15.67 6.73
C CYS A 94 5.23 -14.51 5.73
N ASP A 95 5.03 -14.82 4.44
CA ASP A 95 4.84 -13.82 3.37
C ASP A 95 5.97 -12.78 3.25
N PHE A 96 7.22 -13.19 3.48
CA PHE A 96 8.38 -12.27 3.47
C PHE A 96 8.52 -11.53 2.14
N GLU A 97 8.39 -12.23 1.01
CA GLU A 97 8.46 -11.62 -0.32
C GLU A 97 7.35 -10.57 -0.52
N LEU A 98 6.15 -10.83 0.02
CA LEU A 98 5.03 -9.91 -0.07
C LEU A 98 5.27 -8.66 0.78
N ALA A 99 5.76 -8.84 2.01
CA ALA A 99 6.16 -7.73 2.89
C ALA A 99 7.22 -6.84 2.21
N GLN A 100 8.22 -7.47 1.58
CA GLN A 100 9.27 -6.77 0.83
C GLN A 100 8.71 -6.03 -0.38
N ALA A 101 7.82 -6.64 -1.16
CA ALA A 101 7.20 -6.00 -2.32
C ALA A 101 6.38 -4.76 -1.92
N TYR A 102 5.57 -4.87 -0.86
CA TYR A 102 4.79 -3.76 -0.33
C TYR A 102 5.68 -2.65 0.24
N LEU A 103 6.72 -3.00 0.99
CA LEU A 103 7.69 -2.04 1.50
C LEU A 103 8.41 -1.30 0.36
N ALA A 104 8.92 -2.03 -0.63
CA ALA A 104 9.61 -1.44 -1.77
C ALA A 104 8.71 -0.47 -2.56
N LEU A 105 7.45 -0.83 -2.78
CA LEU A 105 6.47 0.04 -3.44
C LEU A 105 6.20 1.30 -2.61
N PHE A 106 5.98 1.15 -1.30
CA PHE A 106 5.76 2.27 -0.39
C PHE A 106 6.95 3.25 -0.38
N LEU A 107 8.17 2.74 -0.27
CA LEU A 107 9.39 3.56 -0.29
C LEU A 107 9.54 4.29 -1.64
N LYS A 108 9.24 3.62 -2.75
CA LYS A 108 9.31 4.22 -4.09
C LYS A 108 8.30 5.36 -4.27
N LEU A 109 7.09 5.21 -3.74
CA LEU A 109 6.04 6.22 -3.84
C LEU A 109 6.31 7.43 -2.93
N HIS A 110 6.85 7.19 -1.73
CA HIS A 110 6.88 8.20 -0.66
C HIS A 110 8.28 8.67 -0.25
N PHE A 111 9.31 8.35 -1.05
CA PHE A 111 10.72 8.64 -0.76
C PHE A 111 10.95 10.07 -0.25
N LYS A 112 10.38 11.08 -0.93
CA LYS A 112 10.56 12.50 -0.59
C LYS A 112 10.04 12.86 0.81
N ILE A 113 8.85 12.38 1.16
CA ILE A 113 8.22 12.64 2.47
C ILE A 113 8.98 11.89 3.56
N ILE A 114 9.36 10.64 3.31
CA ILE A 114 10.14 9.82 4.27
C ILE A 114 11.47 10.50 4.62
N CYS A 115 12.16 11.09 3.63
CA CYS A 115 13.41 11.81 3.88
C CYS A 115 13.21 13.14 4.60
N SER A 116 12.03 13.75 4.51
CA SER A 116 11.73 15.06 5.11
C SER A 116 11.20 14.91 6.54
N GLU A 117 10.50 13.82 6.83
CA GLU A 117 9.86 13.57 8.13
C GLU A 117 10.73 12.66 9.02
N PRO A 118 11.33 13.19 10.10
CA PRO A 118 12.25 12.43 10.94
C PRO A 118 11.58 11.24 11.63
N ALA A 119 10.29 11.34 11.93
CA ALA A 119 9.52 10.27 12.56
C ALA A 119 9.37 9.04 11.64
N LEU A 120 9.14 9.27 10.33
CA LEU A 120 9.08 8.19 9.34
C LEU A 120 10.48 7.61 9.07
N LEU A 121 11.49 8.48 8.98
CA LEU A 121 12.87 8.04 8.76
C LEU A 121 13.37 7.13 9.88
N ALA A 122 13.04 7.45 11.13
CA ALA A 122 13.38 6.62 12.28
C ALA A 122 12.72 5.22 12.20
N GLU A 123 11.45 5.15 11.82
CA GLU A 123 10.74 3.87 11.63
C GLU A 123 11.35 3.03 10.50
N VAL A 124 11.63 3.63 9.35
CA VAL A 124 12.26 2.95 8.22
C VAL A 124 13.66 2.45 8.58
N SER A 125 14.43 3.25 9.32
CA SER A 125 15.78 2.85 9.77
C SER A 125 15.72 1.64 10.71
N ARG A 126 14.77 1.64 11.64
CA ARG A 126 14.54 0.51 12.56
C ARG A 126 14.12 -0.76 11.82
N LEU A 127 13.20 -0.63 10.86
CA LEU A 127 12.80 -1.72 9.98
C LEU A 127 13.97 -2.25 9.15
N SER A 128 14.85 -1.38 8.65
CA SER A 128 16.03 -1.76 7.88
C SER A 128 16.96 -2.67 8.69
N THR A 129 17.22 -2.34 9.96
CA THR A 129 18.04 -3.19 10.84
C THR A 129 17.41 -4.56 11.05
N GLN A 130 16.10 -4.62 11.34
CA GLN A 130 15.39 -5.90 11.49
C GLN A 130 15.45 -6.74 10.21
N LEU A 131 15.30 -6.09 9.05
CA LEU A 131 15.35 -6.77 7.77
C LEU A 131 16.74 -7.36 7.48
N GLU A 132 17.80 -6.63 7.82
CA GLU A 132 19.18 -7.08 7.65
C GLU A 132 19.47 -8.32 8.52
N GLU A 133 19.00 -8.33 9.77
CA GLU A 133 19.11 -9.50 10.65
C GLU A 133 18.39 -10.73 10.08
N ILE A 134 17.15 -10.55 9.62
CA ILE A 134 16.36 -11.62 9.00
C ILE A 134 17.06 -12.14 7.73
N TRP A 135 17.59 -11.23 6.91
CA TRP A 135 18.30 -11.57 5.68
C TRP A 135 19.57 -12.38 5.96
N ILE A 136 20.40 -11.95 6.92
CA ILE A 136 21.62 -12.67 7.31
C ILE A 136 21.27 -14.09 7.78
N HIS A 137 20.20 -14.25 8.56
CA HIS A 137 19.74 -15.55 9.02
C HIS A 137 19.32 -16.45 7.85
N LEU A 138 18.47 -15.95 6.94
CA LEU A 138 18.02 -16.69 5.75
C LEU A 138 19.20 -17.08 4.86
N GLN A 139 20.10 -16.14 4.58
CA GLN A 139 21.29 -16.38 3.76
C GLN A 139 22.18 -17.47 4.37
N THR A 140 22.35 -17.47 5.69
CA THR A 140 23.14 -18.50 6.39
C THR A 140 22.52 -19.89 6.19
N LEU A 141 21.21 -20.02 6.35
CA LEU A 141 20.50 -21.29 6.15
C LEU A 141 20.59 -21.77 4.70
N PHE A 142 20.41 -20.88 3.72
CA PHE A 142 20.56 -21.22 2.31
C PHE A 142 21.97 -21.68 1.98
N ASN A 143 22.99 -20.96 2.45
CA ASN A 143 24.39 -21.31 2.23
C ASN A 143 24.72 -22.69 2.82
N GLN A 144 24.26 -22.98 4.04
CA GLN A 144 24.45 -24.30 4.66
C GLN A 144 23.84 -25.42 3.81
N ASN A 145 22.58 -25.24 3.38
CA ASN A 145 21.90 -26.23 2.54
C ASN A 145 22.61 -26.43 1.20
N ILE A 146 23.03 -25.36 0.54
CA ILE A 146 23.76 -25.42 -0.74
C ILE A 146 25.10 -26.14 -0.57
N CYS A 147 25.86 -25.84 0.49
CA CYS A 147 27.13 -26.51 0.77
C CYS A 147 26.95 -28.03 0.95
N ILE A 148 25.93 -28.45 1.72
CA ILE A 148 25.64 -29.87 1.94
C ILE A 148 25.21 -30.55 0.62
N LEU A 149 24.32 -29.92 -0.14
CA LEU A 149 23.87 -30.46 -1.43
C LEU A 149 25.02 -30.58 -2.43
N ASN A 150 25.90 -29.58 -2.50
CA ASN A 150 27.09 -29.62 -3.34
C ASN A 150 28.04 -30.74 -2.91
N TYR A 151 28.27 -30.90 -1.60
CA TYR A 151 29.07 -32.01 -1.09
C TYR A 151 28.49 -33.36 -1.51
N ILE A 152 27.18 -33.57 -1.32
CA ILE A 152 26.50 -34.80 -1.74
C ILE A 152 26.68 -35.01 -3.25
N LYS A 153 26.44 -33.97 -4.05
CA LYS A 153 26.58 -34.05 -5.51
C LYS A 153 28.01 -34.37 -5.96
N THR A 154 29.04 -33.93 -5.27
CA THR A 154 30.44 -34.13 -5.70
C THR A 154 31.08 -35.38 -5.07
N ALA A 155 30.61 -35.82 -3.91
CA ALA A 155 31.17 -36.96 -3.19
C ALA A 155 30.44 -38.29 -3.48
N LEU A 156 29.17 -38.25 -3.88
CA LEU A 156 28.34 -39.45 -4.11
C LEU A 156 27.93 -39.69 -5.57
N LEU A 157 28.00 -38.67 -6.43
CA LEU A 157 27.76 -38.77 -7.89
C LEU A 157 29.06 -38.52 -8.64
#